data_AF-A0A533VV85-F1
#
_entry.id   AF-A0A533VV85-F1
#
_cell.length_a   1.000
_cell.length_b   1.000
_cell.length_c   1.000
_cell.angle_alpha   90.00
_cell.angle_beta   90.00
_cell.angle_gamma   90.00
#
_symmetry.space_group_name_H-M   'P 1'
#
loop_
_entity.id
_entity.type
_entity.pdbx_description
1 polymer ?
#
loop_
_entity_poly.entity_id
_entity_poly.type
_entity_poly.pdbx_seq_one_letter_code
_entity_poly.pdbx_strand_id
1 'polypeptide(L)'
;MEYVGLGKTGLKVSRICLGCMSFGDESGWMVTAAEGKKIIARALDLGITFFDTADVYSDGKTEKIVGNALAGRRNDLVIATKVGLQ
;
A
#
# COMPACT_ATOMS: atom_id res chain seq x y z
N MET A 1 -9.57 14.82 0.36
CA MET A 1 -9.41 13.60 1.17
C MET A 1 -9.89 13.88 2.60
N GLU A 2 -10.62 12.95 3.20
CA GLU A 2 -10.92 12.97 4.63
C GLU A 2 -9.93 12.09 5.41
N TYR A 3 -9.61 12.49 6.63
CA TYR A 3 -8.68 11.77 7.51
C TYR A 3 -9.34 11.47 8.85
N VAL A 4 -9.16 10.24 9.34
CA VAL A 4 -9.80 9.72 10.55
C VAL A 4 -8.77 9.12 11.49
N GLY A 5 -9.08 9.08 12.79
CA GLY A 5 -8.26 8.38 13.76
C GLY A 5 -8.42 6.86 13.63
N LEU A 6 -7.31 6.12 13.69
CA LEU A 6 -7.33 4.65 13.66
C LEU A 6 -7.55 4.10 15.07
N GLY A 7 -8.82 3.97 15.46
CA GLY A 7 -9.21 3.49 16.80
C GLY A 7 -8.57 4.33 17.91
N LYS A 8 -7.93 3.67 18.88
CA LYS A 8 -7.25 4.31 20.03
C LYS A 8 -5.72 4.40 19.85
N THR A 9 -5.21 4.24 18.64
CA THR A 9 -3.75 4.13 18.39
C THR A 9 -3.01 5.47 18.37
N GLY A 10 -3.73 6.59 18.26
CA GLY A 10 -3.14 7.91 18.01
C GLY A 10 -2.72 8.15 16.56
N LEU A 11 -2.81 7.13 15.68
CA LEU A 11 -2.54 7.29 14.25
C LEU A 11 -3.72 7.98 13.55
N LYS A 12 -3.38 8.84 12.59
CA LYS A 12 -4.33 9.48 11.67
C LYS A 12 -4.10 8.92 10.27
N VAL A 13 -5.16 8.40 9.65
CA VAL A 13 -5.11 7.75 8.33
C VAL A 13 -6.06 8.44 7.35
N SER A 14 -5.79 8.35 6.06
CA SER A 14 -6.82 8.64 5.05
C SER A 14 -8.01 7.70 5.25
N ARG A 15 -9.23 8.21 5.14
CA ARG A 15 -10.47 7.42 5.34
C ARG A 15 -10.59 6.26 4.35
N ILE A 16 -9.89 6.35 3.21
CA ILE A 16 -9.73 5.28 2.22
C ILE A 16 -8.30 4.73 2.32
N CYS A 17 -8.17 3.40 2.31
CA CYS A 17 -6.90 2.67 2.25
C CYS A 17 -6.69 2.08 0.86
N LEU A 18 -5.47 2.14 0.33
CA LEU A 18 -5.10 1.44 -0.90
C LEU A 18 -4.63 0.01 -0.57
N GLY A 19 -5.42 -0.98 -0.98
CA GLY A 19 -5.02 -2.38 -0.97
C GLY A 19 -4.06 -2.69 -2.12
N CYS A 20 -2.94 -3.37 -1.82
CA CYS A 20 -1.86 -3.59 -2.78
C CYS A 20 -1.74 -5.04 -3.28
N MET A 21 -2.70 -5.93 -2.95
CA MET A 21 -2.64 -7.37 -3.26
C MET A 21 -2.38 -7.69 -4.73
N SER A 22 -2.85 -6.86 -5.66
CA SER A 22 -2.69 -7.09 -7.09
C SER A 22 -1.32 -6.66 -7.65
N PHE A 23 -0.43 -6.05 -6.86
CA PHE A 23 0.88 -5.59 -7.36
C PHE A 23 1.90 -6.72 -7.26
N GLY A 24 2.34 -7.29 -8.38
CA GLY A 24 3.31 -8.39 -8.30
C GLY A 24 3.40 -9.21 -9.57
N ASP A 25 3.40 -10.52 -9.39
CA ASP A 25 3.60 -11.48 -10.49
C ASP A 25 2.44 -11.43 -11.49
N GLU A 26 2.79 -11.52 -12.77
CA GLU A 26 1.84 -11.41 -13.86
C GLU A 26 0.97 -12.67 -13.94
N SER A 27 -0.28 -12.53 -13.50
CA SER A 27 -1.40 -13.40 -13.85
C SER A 27 -2.57 -12.52 -14.32
N GLY A 28 -3.61 -13.09 -14.93
CA GLY A 28 -4.58 -12.33 -15.71
C GLY A 28 -5.31 -11.15 -15.03
N TRP A 29 -5.29 -11.04 -13.69
CA TRP A 29 -5.90 -9.95 -12.92
C TRP A 29 -4.88 -9.07 -12.17
N MET A 30 -3.59 -9.36 -12.31
CA MET A 30 -2.51 -8.69 -11.60
C MET A 30 -2.09 -7.41 -12.32
N VAL A 31 -1.49 -6.51 -11.55
CA VAL A 31 -0.99 -5.22 -11.97
C VAL A 31 0.54 -5.27 -11.94
N THR A 32 1.16 -4.85 -13.04
CA THR A 32 2.62 -4.84 -13.14
C THR A 32 3.22 -3.86 -12.14
N ALA A 33 4.50 -4.03 -11.76
CA ALA A 33 5.18 -3.09 -10.86
C ALA A 33 5.17 -1.64 -11.39
N ALA A 34 5.27 -1.45 -12.71
CA ALA A 34 5.25 -0.14 -13.34
C ALA A 34 3.87 0.53 -13.24
N GLU A 35 2.79 -0.23 -13.44
CA GLU A 35 1.42 0.25 -13.29
C GLU A 35 1.07 0.48 -11.81
N GLY A 36 1.47 -0.43 -10.92
CA GLY A 36 1.32 -0.28 -9.48
C GLY A 36 1.96 1.01 -8.98
N LYS A 37 3.15 1.36 -9.47
CA LYS A 37 3.79 2.65 -9.17
C LYS A 37 2.96 3.85 -9.63
N LYS A 38 2.33 3.78 -10.81
CA LYS A 38 1.43 4.84 -11.31
C LYS A 38 0.17 4.96 -10.45
N ILE A 39 -0.41 3.83 -10.03
CA ILE A 39 -1.58 3.79 -9.14
C ILE A 39 -1.22 4.39 -7.77
N ILE A 40 -0.10 4.00 -7.18
CA ILE A 40 0.38 4.55 -5.91
C ILE A 40 0.64 6.06 -6.03
N ALA A 41 1.30 6.52 -7.08
CA ALA A 41 1.51 7.94 -7.32
C ALA A 41 0.18 8.71 -7.40
N ARG A 42 -0.80 8.16 -8.14
CA ARG A 42 -2.13 8.79 -8.23
C ARG A 42 -2.87 8.77 -6.90
N ALA A 43 -2.74 7.71 -6.10
CA ALA A 43 -3.33 7.62 -4.77
C ALA A 43 -2.76 8.71 -3.84
N LEU A 44 -1.44 8.92 -3.88
CA LEU A 44 -0.77 10.00 -3.16
C LEU A 44 -1.26 11.39 -3.61
N ASP A 45 -1.39 11.63 -4.92
CA ASP A 45 -1.92 12.90 -5.47
C ASP A 45 -3.35 13.19 -4.98
N LEU A 46 -4.14 12.14 -4.74
CA LEU A 46 -5.50 12.25 -4.21
C LEU A 46 -5.55 12.35 -2.68
N GLY A 47 -4.40 12.30 -2.01
CA GLY A 47 -4.24 12.43 -0.56
C GLY A 47 -4.35 11.12 0.23
N ILE A 48 -4.27 9.96 -0.42
CA ILE A 48 -4.25 8.67 0.31
C ILE A 48 -2.90 8.53 1.02
N THR A 49 -2.94 8.29 2.33
CA THR A 49 -1.76 8.09 3.19
C THR A 49 -1.75 6.73 3.88
N PHE A 50 -2.78 5.91 3.66
CA PHE A 50 -2.93 4.59 4.26
C PHE A 50 -2.87 3.48 3.20
N PHE A 51 -1.93 2.56 3.38
CA PHE A 51 -1.64 1.47 2.44
C PHE A 51 -1.66 0.13 3.15
N ASP A 52 -2.18 -0.90 2.47
CA ASP A 52 -2.29 -2.27 2.97
C ASP A 52 -1.54 -3.26 2.07
N THR A 53 -0.78 -4.16 2.69
CA THR A 53 -0.04 -5.25 2.03
C THR A 53 -0.02 -6.53 2.90
N ALA A 54 0.77 -7.53 2.52
CA ALA A 54 1.01 -8.77 3.28
C ALA A 54 2.28 -9.48 2.79
N ASP A 55 2.90 -10.26 3.67
CA ASP A 55 4.07 -11.11 3.36
C ASP A 55 3.79 -12.10 2.21
N VAL A 56 2.60 -12.70 2.16
CA VAL A 56 2.22 -13.68 1.13
C VAL A 56 1.89 -13.10 -0.24
N TYR A 57 1.66 -11.79 -0.35
CA TYR A 57 1.22 -11.21 -1.62
C TYR A 57 2.35 -11.27 -2.66
N SER A 58 2.18 -12.15 -3.65
CA SER A 58 3.21 -12.51 -4.63
C SER A 58 4.54 -12.87 -3.98
N ASP A 59 4.51 -13.69 -2.91
CA ASP A 59 5.71 -14.17 -2.22
C ASP A 59 6.65 -13.01 -1.81
N GLY A 60 6.09 -12.01 -1.13
CA GLY A 60 6.77 -10.80 -0.68
C GLY A 60 7.12 -9.77 -1.76
N LYS A 61 6.87 -10.05 -3.05
CA LYS A 61 7.15 -9.08 -4.14
C LYS A 61 6.30 -7.82 -4.03
N THR A 62 5.07 -7.95 -3.53
CA THR A 62 4.18 -6.79 -3.32
C THR A 62 4.81 -5.77 -2.38
N GLU A 63 5.35 -6.21 -1.24
CA GLU A 63 5.98 -5.32 -0.27
C GLU A 63 7.20 -4.58 -0.86
N LYS A 64 7.97 -5.25 -1.71
CA LYS A 64 9.10 -4.63 -2.44
C LYS A 64 8.61 -3.56 -3.42
N ILE A 65 7.54 -3.81 -4.17
CA ILE A 65 6.97 -2.84 -5.12
C ILE A 65 6.44 -1.61 -4.38
N VAL A 66 5.63 -1.83 -3.33
CA VAL A 66 5.06 -0.77 -2.51
C VAL A 66 6.15 0.05 -1.82
N GLY A 67 7.13 -0.62 -1.20
CA GLY A 67 8.26 0.05 -0.53
C GLY A 67 9.07 0.93 -1.49
N ASN A 68 9.36 0.43 -2.70
CA ASN A 68 10.06 1.22 -3.72
C ASN A 68 9.24 2.42 -4.22
N ALA A 69 7.92 2.28 -4.34
CA ALA A 69 7.05 3.37 -4.78
C ALA A 69 6.86 4.46 -3.72
N LEU A 70 6.96 4.11 -2.43
CA LEU A 70 6.78 5.03 -1.29
C LEU A 70 8.10 5.58 -0.72
N ALA A 71 9.24 5.20 -1.31
CA ALA A 71 10.56 5.61 -0.86
C ALA A 71 10.68 7.15 -0.72
N GLY A 72 11.27 7.60 0.38
CA GLY A 72 11.45 9.02 0.70
C GLY A 72 10.25 9.71 1.36
N ARG A 73 9.10 9.04 1.53
CA ARG A 73 7.88 9.62 2.13
C ARG A 73 7.46 8.95 3.43
N ARG A 74 8.35 8.17 4.08
CA ARG A 74 7.99 7.27 5.18
C ARG A 74 7.23 7.96 6.32
N ASN A 75 7.58 9.21 6.65
CA ASN A 75 6.98 9.94 7.77
C ASN A 75 5.53 10.38 7.52
N ASP A 76 5.09 10.41 6.26
CA ASP A 76 3.76 10.88 5.87
C ASP A 76 2.74 9.74 5.75
N LEU A 77 3.17 8.50 5.98
CA LEU A 77 2.45 7.29 5.56
C LEU A 77 2.19 6.34 6.74
N VAL A 78 1.01 5.72 6.70
CA VAL A 78 0.68 4.56 7.52
C VAL A 78 0.63 3.34 6.60
N ILE A 79 1.42 2.32 6.92
CA ILE A 79 1.52 1.09 6.15
C ILE A 79 1.12 -0.06 7.07
N ALA A 80 0.07 -0.78 6.71
CA ALA A 80 -0.35 -2.01 7.37
C ALA A 80 0.11 -3.22 6.56
N THR A 81 0.60 -4.25 7.25
CA THR A 81 0.94 -5.55 6.65
C THR A 81 0.33 -6.68 7.49
N LYS A 82 0.43 -7.91 6.98
CA LYS A 82 -0.07 -9.15 7.60
C LYS A 82 1.03 -10.19 7.54
N VAL A 83 1.01 -11.13 8.48
CA VAL A 83 1.96 -12.25 8.58
C VAL A 83 1.25 -13.52 9.04
N GLY A 84 1.91 -14.67 8.87
CA GLY A 84 1.50 -15.94 9.50
C GLY A 84 0.84 -16.95 8.57
N LEU A 85 0.89 -16.71 7.27
CA LEU A 85 0.53 -17.69 6.23
C LEU A 85 1.83 -18.03 5.49
N GLN A 86 2.51 -19.11 5.85
CA GLN A 86 3.66 -19.64 5.10
C GLN A 86 3.57 -21.16 5.05
#